data_AF-A0A0M0BW79-F1
#
_entry.id   AF-A0A0M0BW79-F1
#
_cell.length_a   1.000
_cell.length_b   1.000
_cell.length_c   1.000
_cell.angle_alpha   90.00
_cell.angle_beta   90.00
_cell.angle_gamma   90.00
#
_symmetry.space_group_name_H-M   'P 1'
#
loop_
_entity.id
_entity.type
_entity.pdbx_description
1 polymer ?
#
loop_
_entity_poly.entity_id
_entity_poly.type
_entity_poly.pdbx_seq_one_letter_code
_entity_poly.pdbx_strand_id
1 'polypeptide(L)'
;MSKKDFKEKQRERQIKLQRAEEAKQKRKEADAKKTPRSLPKTKIILAIFLIAIVFGVILIWQFGIKTYTPISIMSDGTIDPSTAPISQLENGHYTFTADIFGSITINQDNIIIDGSNHRLYGETDTNSTGIHFDGRTNVTITNLKINNYQYGIFIKSGSNIVISQNELTNEYGIAFDTCSNSTLIENTVSNCYGAILLAQSSDNQILKNNLQNNNFSLNLDYGSSSNYISENVIENGGEAIFVSKSSNNNSISYNNLKDNNGAIMLDQCLNNSVVGNTITNCKGAIGVNYASDNRIIDNEIISGEVGISVILNSESNTIYGNTIQNGETAIRLALSSNNNNIFENIMQTNKEGITINDCLGNTVSANRITDCDGAIGLISASNNLINGNNITDNQYSIDITLDSNTNTISNNDIKNSDVAIGFTSSLYNQITGNNIIDNEFGVYLNTSSENNIYNNNFINNTNQVFSLGSPNFWNNENLGNFWSDYQEKYPNAQIVDQSGTWDTPYILDESNKDNYPLVNLAT
;
A
#
# COMPACT_ATOMS: atom_id res chain seq x y z
N MET A 1 -78.89 -7.49 52.92
CA MET A 1 -77.74 -6.79 53.53
C MET A 1 -77.95 -6.59 55.03
N SER A 2 -77.61 -7.62 55.79
CA SER A 2 -77.51 -7.65 57.26
C SER A 2 -76.14 -8.27 57.60
N LYS A 3 -75.64 -8.13 58.83
CA LYS A 3 -74.34 -8.67 59.28
C LYS A 3 -74.12 -10.19 59.03
N LYS A 4 -75.14 -10.93 58.59
CA LYS A 4 -75.07 -12.33 58.14
C LYS A 4 -74.39 -12.51 56.75
N ASP A 5 -74.52 -11.51 55.87
CA ASP A 5 -74.13 -11.54 54.45
C ASP A 5 -72.61 -11.41 54.22
N PHE A 6 -71.88 -10.81 55.18
CA PHE A 6 -70.42 -10.61 55.09
C PHE A 6 -69.61 -11.84 55.54
N LYS A 7 -70.09 -12.57 56.56
CA LYS A 7 -69.45 -13.82 57.02
C LYS A 7 -69.54 -14.93 55.97
N GLU A 8 -70.64 -14.97 55.21
CA GLU A 8 -70.85 -15.97 54.17
C GLU A 8 -69.89 -15.78 52.98
N LYS A 9 -69.71 -14.53 52.53
CA LYS A 9 -68.71 -14.18 51.51
C LYS A 9 -67.26 -14.45 51.93
N GLN A 10 -66.90 -14.26 53.21
CA GLN A 10 -65.56 -14.62 53.70
C GLN A 10 -65.35 -16.14 53.72
N ARG A 11 -66.38 -16.91 54.07
CA ARG A 11 -66.33 -18.39 54.06
C ARG A 11 -66.18 -18.93 52.64
N GLU A 12 -66.87 -18.36 51.67
CA GLU A 12 -66.71 -18.73 50.25
C GLU A 12 -65.31 -18.42 49.70
N ARG A 13 -64.70 -17.29 50.11
CA ARG A 13 -63.31 -16.97 49.74
C ARG A 13 -62.31 -17.97 50.33
N GLN A 14 -62.47 -18.36 51.59
CA GLN A 14 -61.60 -19.37 52.21
C GLN A 14 -61.73 -20.73 51.53
N ILE A 15 -62.95 -21.16 51.18
CA ILE A 15 -63.18 -22.42 50.47
C ILE A 15 -62.55 -22.38 49.06
N LYS A 16 -62.63 -21.25 48.34
CA LYS A 16 -61.96 -21.10 47.03
C LYS A 16 -60.43 -21.17 47.14
N LEU A 17 -59.85 -20.54 48.16
CA LEU A 17 -58.40 -20.60 48.43
C LEU A 17 -57.94 -22.02 48.74
N GLN A 18 -58.68 -22.73 49.60
CA GLN A 18 -58.36 -24.11 49.96
C GLN A 18 -58.44 -25.06 48.75
N ARG A 19 -59.47 -24.91 47.90
CA ARG A 19 -59.57 -25.67 46.63
C ARG A 19 -58.44 -25.35 45.65
N ALA A 20 -57.98 -24.11 45.61
CA ALA A 20 -56.85 -23.71 44.75
C ALA A 20 -55.53 -24.32 45.24
N GLU A 21 -55.30 -24.38 46.55
CA GLU A 21 -54.12 -25.03 47.14
C GLU A 21 -54.14 -26.55 46.91
N GLU A 22 -55.27 -27.22 47.12
CA GLU A 22 -55.42 -28.65 46.83
C GLU A 22 -55.18 -28.97 45.35
N ALA A 23 -55.67 -28.13 44.43
CA ALA A 23 -55.41 -28.28 43.00
C ALA A 23 -53.92 -28.10 42.64
N LYS A 24 -53.23 -27.18 43.34
CA LYS A 24 -51.79 -26.94 43.15
C LYS A 24 -50.96 -28.11 43.70
N GLN A 25 -51.38 -28.70 44.83
CA GLN A 25 -50.78 -29.91 45.42
C GLN A 25 -50.93 -31.11 44.48
N LYS A 26 -52.15 -31.34 43.97
CA LYS A 26 -52.43 -32.43 43.01
C LYS A 26 -51.63 -32.29 41.71
N ARG A 27 -51.42 -31.06 41.21
CA ARG A 27 -50.53 -30.84 40.05
C ARG A 27 -49.07 -31.19 40.36
N LYS A 28 -48.54 -30.78 41.51
CA LYS A 28 -47.18 -31.15 41.94
C LYS A 28 -47.00 -32.67 42.06
N GLU A 29 -47.99 -33.38 42.61
CA GLU A 29 -47.95 -34.84 42.71
C GLU A 29 -48.09 -35.55 41.36
N ALA A 30 -48.87 -34.99 40.43
CA ALA A 30 -49.01 -35.52 39.08
C ALA A 30 -47.72 -35.37 38.26
N ASP A 31 -47.00 -34.24 38.40
CA ASP A 31 -45.72 -34.04 37.72
C ASP A 31 -44.58 -34.83 38.40
N ALA A 32 -44.61 -35.05 39.72
CA ALA A 32 -43.65 -35.91 40.41
C ALA A 32 -43.77 -37.41 40.04
N LYS A 33 -44.95 -37.85 39.55
CA LYS A 33 -45.18 -39.23 39.09
C LYS A 33 -44.81 -39.47 37.63
N LYS A 34 -44.46 -38.44 36.85
CA LYS A 34 -43.95 -38.61 35.48
C LYS A 34 -42.45 -38.90 35.54
N THR A 35 -42.07 -40.16 35.65
CA THR A 35 -40.70 -40.58 35.33
C THR A 35 -40.48 -40.43 33.81
N PRO A 36 -39.44 -39.69 33.36
CA PRO A 36 -39.11 -39.64 31.94
C PRO A 36 -38.72 -41.06 31.48
N ARG A 37 -39.32 -41.54 30.38
CA ARG A 37 -38.91 -42.79 29.71
C ARG A 37 -37.46 -42.61 29.22
N SER A 38 -36.50 -43.01 30.04
CA SER A 38 -35.12 -43.17 29.59
C SER A 38 -35.04 -44.45 28.75
N LEU A 39 -34.53 -44.33 27.52
CA LEU A 39 -34.22 -45.51 26.72
C LEU A 39 -33.21 -46.38 27.50
N PRO A 40 -33.34 -47.73 27.49
CA PRO A 40 -32.38 -48.60 28.14
C PRO A 40 -30.97 -48.27 27.65
N LYS A 41 -30.01 -48.11 28.56
CA LYS A 41 -28.62 -47.73 28.23
C LYS A 41 -28.02 -48.58 27.10
N THR A 42 -28.40 -49.86 27.03
CA THR A 42 -28.02 -50.80 25.96
C THR A 42 -28.50 -50.38 24.57
N LYS A 43 -29.71 -49.83 24.44
CA LYS A 43 -30.23 -49.32 23.15
C LYS A 43 -29.57 -48.00 22.74
N ILE A 44 -29.22 -47.15 23.70
CA ILE A 44 -28.46 -45.92 23.46
C ILE A 44 -27.05 -46.26 22.97
N ILE A 45 -26.36 -47.19 23.65
CA ILE A 45 -25.03 -47.65 23.24
C ILE A 45 -25.07 -48.26 21.84
N LEU A 46 -26.08 -49.09 21.54
CA LEU A 46 -26.24 -49.70 20.22
C LEU A 46 -26.48 -48.65 19.13
N ALA A 47 -27.30 -47.62 19.40
CA ALA A 47 -27.55 -46.53 18.47
C ALA A 47 -26.28 -45.69 18.22
N ILE A 48 -25.50 -45.39 19.27
CA ILE A 48 -24.20 -44.70 19.13
C ILE A 48 -23.24 -45.55 18.29
N PHE A 49 -23.20 -46.87 18.52
CA PHE A 49 -22.33 -47.77 17.76
C PHE A 49 -22.74 -47.86 16.28
N LEU A 50 -24.04 -47.91 15.99
CA LEU A 50 -24.57 -47.87 14.63
C LEU A 50 -24.26 -46.54 13.93
N ILE A 51 -24.41 -45.42 14.62
CA ILE A 51 -24.04 -44.10 14.10
C ILE A 51 -22.53 -44.05 13.82
N ALA A 52 -21.70 -44.56 14.74
CA ALA A 52 -20.26 -44.62 14.55
C ALA A 52 -19.84 -45.52 13.37
N ILE A 53 -20.55 -46.65 13.15
CA ILE A 53 -20.33 -47.50 11.97
C ILE A 53 -20.76 -46.77 10.70
N VAL A 54 -21.92 -46.11 10.69
CA VAL A 54 -22.39 -45.36 9.52
C VAL A 54 -21.43 -44.21 9.20
N PHE A 55 -20.97 -43.46 10.20
CA PHE A 55 -19.92 -42.45 10.03
C PHE A 55 -18.60 -43.07 9.58
N GLY A 56 -18.19 -44.21 10.15
CA GLY A 56 -17.00 -44.93 9.73
C GLY A 56 -17.07 -45.39 8.28
N VAL A 57 -18.23 -45.89 7.83
CA VAL A 57 -18.47 -46.29 6.44
C VAL A 57 -18.52 -45.08 5.51
N ILE A 58 -19.14 -43.96 5.92
CA ILE A 58 -19.13 -42.69 5.18
C ILE A 58 -17.70 -42.16 5.04
N LEU A 59 -16.90 -42.20 6.11
CA LEU A 59 -15.50 -41.83 6.10
C LEU A 59 -14.71 -42.76 5.17
N ILE A 60 -14.87 -44.08 5.27
CA ILE A 60 -14.20 -45.04 4.37
C ILE A 60 -14.62 -44.86 2.90
N TRP A 61 -15.88 -44.49 2.63
CA TRP A 61 -16.35 -44.16 1.28
C TRP A 61 -15.82 -42.81 0.76
N GLN A 62 -15.71 -41.80 1.63
CA GLN A 62 -15.09 -40.52 1.29
C GLN A 62 -13.57 -40.65 1.10
N PHE A 63 -12.93 -41.56 1.83
CA PHE A 63 -11.50 -41.87 1.76
C PHE A 63 -11.22 -43.16 0.97
N GLY A 64 -11.98 -43.43 -0.09
CA GLY A 64 -11.49 -44.34 -1.12
C GLY A 64 -10.13 -43.80 -1.59
N ILE A 65 -9.05 -44.55 -1.37
CA ILE A 65 -7.69 -44.14 -1.70
C ILE A 65 -7.63 -43.92 -3.21
N LYS A 66 -7.81 -42.66 -3.66
CA LYS A 66 -7.57 -42.30 -5.05
C LYS A 66 -6.06 -42.37 -5.27
N THR A 67 -5.65 -43.10 -6.29
CA THR A 67 -4.23 -43.27 -6.60
C THR A 67 -3.73 -42.02 -7.30
N TYR A 68 -2.68 -41.40 -6.77
CA TYR A 68 -2.03 -40.28 -7.43
C TYR A 68 -1.51 -40.75 -8.79
N THR A 69 -1.97 -40.12 -9.87
CA THR A 69 -1.69 -40.58 -11.23
C THR A 69 -1.00 -39.47 -12.03
N PRO A 70 0.31 -39.57 -12.30
CA PRO A 70 0.97 -38.72 -13.27
C PRO A 70 0.36 -38.93 -14.66
N ILE A 71 0.05 -37.84 -15.36
CA ILE A 71 -0.51 -37.82 -16.70
C ILE A 71 0.45 -37.04 -17.60
N SER A 72 0.68 -37.54 -18.82
CA SER A 72 1.48 -36.85 -19.83
C SER A 72 0.66 -36.62 -21.10
N ILE A 73 0.67 -35.40 -21.61
CA ILE A 73 0.28 -35.08 -22.99
C ILE A 73 1.55 -35.20 -23.82
N MET A 74 1.61 -36.24 -24.65
CA MET A 74 2.79 -36.59 -25.45
C MET A 74 2.96 -35.65 -26.63
N SER A 75 4.14 -35.63 -27.24
CA SER A 75 4.45 -34.74 -28.39
C SER A 75 3.62 -35.06 -29.64
N ASP A 76 3.11 -36.29 -29.77
CA ASP A 76 2.17 -36.69 -30.82
C ASP A 76 0.70 -36.38 -30.48
N GLY A 77 0.45 -35.81 -29.30
CA GLY A 77 -0.85 -35.43 -28.77
C GLY A 77 -1.60 -36.55 -28.06
N THR A 78 -1.05 -37.76 -27.97
CA THR A 78 -1.66 -38.83 -27.18
C THR A 78 -1.58 -38.54 -25.69
N ILE A 79 -2.53 -39.09 -24.92
CA ILE A 79 -2.59 -38.96 -23.46
C ILE A 79 -2.13 -40.27 -22.83
N ASP A 80 -1.17 -40.20 -21.89
CA ASP A 80 -0.69 -41.35 -21.11
C ASP A 80 -0.92 -41.13 -19.60
N PRO A 81 -1.59 -42.05 -18.88
CA PRO A 81 -2.30 -43.20 -19.42
C PRO A 81 -3.52 -42.76 -20.23
N SER A 82 -3.86 -43.53 -21.28
CA SER A 82 -5.07 -43.28 -22.11
C SER A 82 -6.39 -43.33 -21.32
N THR A 83 -6.34 -43.84 -20.08
CA THR A 83 -7.47 -43.86 -19.13
C THR A 83 -7.60 -42.58 -18.30
N ALA A 84 -6.69 -41.60 -18.46
CA ALA A 84 -6.79 -40.32 -17.79
C ALA A 84 -8.15 -39.65 -18.12
N PRO A 85 -8.79 -38.96 -17.15
CA PRO A 85 -10.09 -38.33 -17.36
C PRO A 85 -9.94 -36.99 -18.11
N ILE A 86 -9.34 -37.06 -19.30
CA ILE A 86 -9.10 -35.95 -20.22
C ILE A 86 -9.57 -36.41 -21.60
N SER A 87 -10.43 -35.63 -22.23
CA SER A 87 -10.87 -35.82 -23.61
C SER A 87 -10.01 -34.97 -24.54
N GLN A 88 -9.44 -35.59 -25.57
CA GLN A 88 -8.81 -34.88 -26.68
C GLN A 88 -9.88 -34.55 -27.74
N LEU A 89 -10.07 -33.28 -28.02
CA LEU A 89 -10.91 -32.73 -29.08
C LEU A 89 -10.05 -32.39 -30.32
N GLU A 90 -10.69 -31.94 -31.39
CA GLU A 90 -9.98 -31.47 -32.59
C GLU A 90 -9.03 -30.30 -32.27
N ASN A 91 -7.97 -30.15 -33.07
CA ASN A 91 -7.03 -29.02 -33.05
C ASN A 91 -6.26 -28.82 -31.73
N GLY A 92 -5.89 -29.90 -31.04
CA GLY A 92 -5.02 -29.81 -29.86
C GLY A 92 -5.71 -29.29 -28.60
N HIS A 93 -7.05 -29.39 -28.54
CA HIS A 93 -7.81 -28.98 -27.37
C HIS A 93 -8.07 -30.20 -26.46
N TYR A 94 -7.61 -30.12 -25.22
CA TYR A 94 -7.76 -31.13 -24.18
C TYR A 94 -8.72 -30.60 -23.11
N THR A 95 -9.75 -31.37 -22.77
CA THR A 95 -10.75 -30.98 -21.78
C THR A 95 -10.86 -32.02 -20.68
N PHE A 96 -10.80 -31.59 -19.41
CA PHE A 96 -11.03 -32.49 -18.29
C PHE A 96 -12.48 -32.99 -18.30
N THR A 97 -12.67 -34.28 -18.00
CA THR A 97 -14.00 -34.90 -17.90
C THR A 97 -14.39 -35.27 -16.46
N ALA A 98 -13.44 -35.19 -15.53
CA ALA A 98 -13.63 -35.35 -14.09
C ALA A 98 -12.47 -34.70 -13.32
N ASP A 99 -12.62 -34.62 -11.99
CA ASP A 99 -11.53 -34.20 -11.10
C ASP A 99 -10.36 -35.20 -11.14
N ILE A 100 -9.14 -34.68 -11.25
CA ILE A 100 -7.88 -35.43 -11.33
C ILE A 100 -7.12 -35.36 -10.01
N PHE A 101 -6.70 -36.53 -9.53
CA PHE A 101 -5.73 -36.67 -8.44
C PHE A 101 -4.39 -37.11 -9.04
N GLY A 102 -3.46 -36.19 -9.26
CA GLY A 102 -2.28 -36.46 -10.07
C GLY A 102 -1.50 -35.22 -10.48
N SER A 103 -0.67 -35.32 -11.51
CA SER A 103 0.01 -34.19 -12.15
C SER A 103 -0.08 -34.29 -13.66
N ILE A 104 0.18 -33.19 -14.37
CA ILE A 104 0.16 -33.12 -15.82
C ILE A 104 1.51 -32.62 -16.33
N THR A 105 2.14 -33.41 -17.20
CA THR A 105 3.31 -32.99 -17.97
C THR A 105 2.91 -32.73 -19.42
N ILE A 106 3.28 -31.57 -19.97
CA ILE A 106 2.97 -31.19 -21.35
C ILE A 106 4.23 -31.28 -22.21
N ASN A 107 4.22 -32.14 -23.22
CA ASN A 107 5.32 -32.31 -24.17
C ASN A 107 4.99 -31.78 -25.58
N GLN A 108 3.85 -31.10 -25.75
CA GLN A 108 3.32 -30.64 -27.03
C GLN A 108 3.11 -29.11 -27.04
N ASP A 109 3.35 -28.51 -28.20
CA ASP A 109 3.06 -27.09 -28.48
C ASP A 109 1.69 -26.92 -29.12
N ASN A 110 1.15 -25.70 -29.14
CA ASN A 110 -0.11 -25.35 -29.81
C ASN A 110 -1.32 -26.12 -29.26
N ILE A 111 -1.43 -26.18 -27.93
CA ILE A 111 -2.51 -26.89 -27.26
C ILE A 111 -3.28 -25.99 -26.30
N ILE A 112 -4.51 -26.40 -26.00
CA ILE A 112 -5.35 -25.80 -24.97
C ILE A 112 -5.68 -26.90 -23.97
N ILE A 113 -5.48 -26.63 -22.68
CA ILE A 113 -5.96 -27.44 -21.57
C ILE A 113 -7.07 -26.67 -20.88
N ASP A 114 -8.29 -27.15 -21.04
CA ASP A 114 -9.49 -26.62 -20.40
C ASP A 114 -9.92 -27.56 -19.27
N GLY A 115 -9.85 -27.05 -18.04
CA GLY A 115 -10.31 -27.78 -16.87
C GLY A 115 -11.82 -27.96 -16.79
N SER A 116 -12.62 -27.19 -17.53
CA SER A 116 -14.09 -27.20 -17.40
C SER A 116 -14.56 -27.08 -15.95
N ASN A 117 -13.82 -26.31 -15.13
CA ASN A 117 -13.99 -26.12 -13.68
C ASN A 117 -13.73 -27.36 -12.81
N HIS A 118 -13.16 -28.42 -13.37
CA HIS A 118 -12.69 -29.58 -12.62
C HIS A 118 -11.43 -29.26 -11.81
N ARG A 119 -11.23 -30.06 -10.77
CA ARG A 119 -10.07 -29.95 -9.89
C ARG A 119 -8.90 -30.79 -10.40
N LEU A 120 -7.71 -30.20 -10.35
CA LEU A 120 -6.44 -30.90 -10.31
C LEU A 120 -5.91 -30.75 -8.89
N TYR A 121 -5.92 -31.81 -8.09
CA TYR A 121 -5.49 -31.72 -6.69
C TYR A 121 -4.37 -32.71 -6.36
N GLY A 122 -3.37 -32.21 -5.63
CA GLY A 122 -2.17 -32.95 -5.26
C GLY A 122 -2.28 -33.65 -3.91
N GLU A 123 -1.18 -34.30 -3.52
CA GLU A 123 -1.00 -34.92 -2.22
C GLU A 123 -0.28 -33.95 -1.28
N THR A 124 -0.89 -33.68 -0.11
CA THR A 124 -0.26 -32.94 0.99
C THR A 124 1.10 -33.57 1.33
N ASP A 125 2.13 -32.75 1.51
CA ASP A 125 3.51 -33.11 1.91
C ASP A 125 4.44 -33.65 0.81
N THR A 126 4.12 -33.41 -0.46
CA THR A 126 5.01 -33.75 -1.59
C THR A 126 5.55 -32.47 -2.24
N ASN A 127 6.84 -32.44 -2.59
CA ASN A 127 7.45 -31.43 -3.48
C ASN A 127 6.92 -31.58 -4.92
N SER A 128 5.60 -31.56 -5.08
CA SER A 128 4.88 -31.90 -6.29
C SER A 128 4.49 -30.66 -7.08
N THR A 129 4.40 -30.84 -8.40
CA THR A 129 3.93 -29.81 -9.33
C THR A 129 2.65 -30.29 -9.99
N GLY A 130 1.62 -29.45 -10.03
CA GLY A 130 0.33 -29.75 -10.65
C GLY A 130 0.46 -29.87 -12.15
N ILE A 131 0.79 -28.77 -12.83
CA ILE A 131 1.06 -28.75 -14.28
C ILE A 131 2.49 -28.27 -14.53
N HIS A 132 3.24 -29.05 -15.32
CA HIS A 132 4.62 -28.74 -15.67
C HIS A 132 4.92 -28.91 -17.15
N PHE A 133 5.76 -28.02 -17.69
CA PHE A 133 6.45 -28.22 -18.96
C PHE A 133 7.70 -27.35 -19.13
N ASP A 134 8.58 -27.78 -20.04
CA ASP A 134 9.83 -27.10 -20.40
C ASP A 134 9.91 -26.87 -21.91
N GLY A 135 10.25 -25.65 -22.33
CA GLY A 135 10.57 -25.33 -23.72
C GLY A 135 9.40 -25.50 -24.67
N ARG A 136 8.16 -25.28 -24.21
CA ARG A 136 6.95 -25.33 -25.04
C ARG A 136 6.46 -23.94 -25.41
N THR A 137 5.76 -23.84 -26.53
CA THR A 137 5.16 -22.60 -27.01
C THR A 137 3.67 -22.73 -27.31
N ASN A 138 2.94 -21.63 -27.18
CA ASN A 138 1.52 -21.56 -27.55
C ASN A 138 0.68 -22.59 -26.79
N VAL A 139 0.78 -22.57 -25.46
CA VAL A 139 0.00 -23.43 -24.56
C VAL A 139 -0.96 -22.57 -23.76
N THR A 140 -2.24 -22.92 -23.77
CA THR A 140 -3.26 -22.29 -22.95
C THR A 140 -3.68 -23.23 -21.82
N ILE A 141 -3.74 -22.73 -20.58
CA ILE A 141 -4.25 -23.44 -19.40
C ILE A 141 -5.39 -22.63 -18.80
N THR A 142 -6.60 -23.17 -18.80
CA THR A 142 -7.79 -22.41 -18.40
C THR A 142 -8.81 -23.21 -17.61
N ASN A 143 -9.64 -22.51 -16.82
CA ASN A 143 -10.80 -23.06 -16.10
C ASN A 143 -10.48 -24.23 -15.16
N LEU A 144 -9.31 -24.22 -14.51
CA LEU A 144 -8.92 -25.25 -13.54
C LEU A 144 -9.02 -24.75 -12.10
N LYS A 145 -9.27 -25.70 -11.21
CA LYS A 145 -9.07 -25.52 -9.76
C LYS A 145 -7.86 -26.35 -9.33
N ILE A 146 -6.75 -25.70 -8.97
CA ILE A 146 -5.47 -26.35 -8.71
C ILE A 146 -5.07 -26.16 -7.25
N ASN A 147 -5.01 -27.24 -6.47
CA ASN A 147 -4.69 -27.14 -5.04
C ASN A 147 -3.83 -28.29 -4.51
N ASN A 148 -3.18 -28.07 -3.37
CA ASN A 148 -2.33 -29.04 -2.65
C ASN A 148 -1.04 -29.45 -3.40
N TYR A 149 -0.39 -28.51 -4.09
CA TYR A 149 0.95 -28.70 -4.66
C TYR A 149 1.96 -27.77 -4.03
N GLN A 150 3.25 -28.12 -4.16
CA GLN A 150 4.32 -27.15 -3.98
C GLN A 150 4.23 -26.07 -5.06
N TYR A 151 4.10 -26.47 -6.34
CA TYR A 151 3.83 -25.55 -7.44
C TYR A 151 2.52 -25.94 -8.15
N GLY A 152 1.53 -25.05 -8.20
CA GLY A 152 0.30 -25.31 -8.94
C GLY A 152 0.58 -25.47 -10.44
N ILE A 153 1.22 -24.44 -11.02
CA ILE A 153 1.70 -24.44 -12.41
C ILE A 153 3.16 -23.98 -12.41
N PHE A 154 4.06 -24.79 -12.97
CA PHE A 154 5.47 -24.43 -13.13
C PHE A 154 5.93 -24.60 -14.57
N ILE A 155 6.37 -23.51 -15.19
CA ILE A 155 6.78 -23.47 -16.59
C ILE A 155 8.22 -23.02 -16.69
N LYS A 156 8.99 -23.78 -17.44
CA LYS A 156 10.38 -23.46 -17.75
C LYS A 156 10.55 -23.20 -19.25
N SER A 157 11.33 -22.20 -19.62
CA SER A 157 11.68 -21.88 -21.02
C SER A 157 10.45 -21.72 -21.94
N GLY A 158 9.30 -21.29 -21.40
CA GLY A 158 8.03 -21.21 -22.13
C GLY A 158 7.89 -19.91 -22.92
N SER A 159 7.12 -19.93 -24.01
CA SER A 159 6.76 -18.69 -24.71
C SER A 159 5.33 -18.70 -25.26
N ASN A 160 4.70 -17.53 -25.38
CA ASN A 160 3.32 -17.41 -25.86
C ASN A 160 2.34 -18.27 -25.05
N ILE A 161 2.50 -18.28 -23.73
CA ILE A 161 1.64 -19.04 -22.81
C ILE A 161 0.46 -18.18 -22.39
N VAL A 162 -0.73 -18.77 -22.29
CA VAL A 162 -1.90 -18.14 -21.68
C VAL A 162 -2.35 -18.95 -20.48
N ILE A 163 -2.34 -18.34 -19.29
CA ILE A 163 -2.95 -18.94 -18.10
C ILE A 163 -4.13 -18.05 -17.71
N SER A 164 -5.34 -18.58 -17.84
CA SER A 164 -6.55 -17.79 -17.68
C SER A 164 -7.61 -18.44 -16.80
N GLN A 165 -8.32 -17.66 -15.99
CA GLN A 165 -9.54 -18.12 -15.30
C GLN A 165 -9.32 -19.38 -14.43
N ASN A 166 -8.14 -19.51 -13.83
CA ASN A 166 -7.85 -20.61 -12.91
C ASN A 166 -7.97 -20.16 -11.45
N GLU A 167 -8.33 -21.08 -10.56
CA GLU A 167 -8.36 -20.90 -9.11
C GLU A 167 -7.25 -21.74 -8.48
N LEU A 168 -6.27 -21.10 -7.84
CA LEU A 168 -5.09 -21.77 -7.29
C LEU A 168 -4.94 -21.54 -5.78
N THR A 169 -4.71 -22.63 -5.04
CA THR A 169 -4.46 -22.63 -3.59
C THR A 169 -3.36 -23.65 -3.26
N ASN A 170 -2.10 -23.21 -3.36
CA ASN A 170 -0.89 -24.04 -3.32
C ASN A 170 0.19 -23.39 -2.45
N GLU A 171 1.36 -24.01 -2.27
CA GLU A 171 2.51 -23.29 -1.68
C GLU A 171 2.97 -22.17 -2.61
N TYR A 172 3.19 -22.50 -3.88
CA TYR A 172 3.40 -21.57 -4.99
C TYR A 172 2.31 -21.74 -6.05
N GLY A 173 1.65 -20.65 -6.45
CA GLY A 173 0.55 -20.69 -7.42
C GLY A 173 1.05 -20.96 -8.84
N ILE A 174 1.61 -19.92 -9.46
CA ILE A 174 2.11 -19.93 -10.84
C ILE A 174 3.57 -19.48 -10.81
N ALA A 175 4.48 -20.27 -11.39
CA ALA A 175 5.88 -19.93 -11.45
C ALA A 175 6.43 -20.07 -12.87
N PHE A 176 7.04 -19.00 -13.37
CA PHE A 176 7.75 -18.94 -14.64
C PHE A 176 9.24 -18.85 -14.39
N ASP A 177 9.99 -19.73 -15.04
CA ASP A 177 11.44 -19.70 -15.14
C ASP A 177 11.83 -19.51 -16.60
N THR A 178 12.49 -18.40 -16.93
CA THR A 178 12.96 -18.11 -18.29
C THR A 178 11.83 -18.10 -19.34
N CYS A 179 10.65 -17.58 -18.97
CA CYS A 179 9.49 -17.51 -19.87
C CYS A 179 9.31 -16.12 -20.49
N SER A 180 8.69 -16.06 -21.67
CA SER A 180 8.45 -14.77 -22.34
C SER A 180 7.16 -14.68 -23.12
N ASN A 181 6.74 -13.45 -23.46
CA ASN A 181 5.61 -13.17 -24.35
C ASN A 181 4.31 -13.87 -23.91
N SER A 182 4.12 -14.01 -22.60
CA SER A 182 3.03 -14.83 -22.03
C SER A 182 2.06 -13.96 -21.24
N THR A 183 0.83 -14.42 -21.09
CA THR A 183 -0.27 -13.70 -20.43
C THR A 183 -0.84 -14.52 -19.28
N LEU A 184 -0.83 -13.94 -18.07
CA LEU A 184 -1.55 -14.41 -16.89
C LEU A 184 -2.76 -13.50 -16.69
N ILE A 185 -3.97 -13.99 -16.95
CA ILE A 185 -5.17 -13.15 -16.95
C ILE A 185 -6.34 -13.74 -16.17
N GLU A 186 -7.01 -12.93 -15.35
CA GLU A 186 -8.26 -13.34 -14.65
C GLU A 186 -8.10 -14.60 -13.77
N ASN A 187 -6.90 -14.88 -13.26
CA ASN A 187 -6.70 -15.97 -12.31
C ASN A 187 -6.98 -15.51 -10.89
N THR A 188 -7.50 -16.41 -10.06
CA THR A 188 -7.59 -16.23 -8.61
C THR A 188 -6.54 -17.09 -7.93
N VAL A 189 -5.60 -16.48 -7.20
CA VAL A 189 -4.56 -17.20 -6.47
C VAL A 189 -4.60 -16.79 -5.01
N SER A 190 -4.83 -17.73 -4.11
CA SER A 190 -5.06 -17.42 -2.70
C SER A 190 -4.36 -18.35 -1.73
N ASN A 191 -4.09 -17.85 -0.52
CA ASN A 191 -3.51 -18.61 0.58
C ASN A 191 -2.19 -19.32 0.20
N CYS A 192 -1.38 -18.70 -0.64
CA CYS A 192 -0.09 -19.20 -1.10
C CYS A 192 1.06 -18.53 -0.34
N TYR A 193 2.18 -19.24 -0.21
CA TYR A 193 3.44 -18.59 0.15
C TYR A 193 3.90 -17.66 -0.98
N GLY A 194 3.88 -18.12 -2.24
CA GLY A 194 4.16 -17.30 -3.42
C GLY A 194 3.09 -17.43 -4.50
N ALA A 195 2.28 -16.41 -4.77
CA ALA A 195 1.14 -16.54 -5.69
C ALA A 195 1.60 -16.61 -7.15
N ILE A 196 2.36 -15.62 -7.62
CA ILE A 196 2.93 -15.55 -8.97
C ILE A 196 4.42 -15.20 -8.88
N LEU A 197 5.28 -16.03 -9.46
CA LEU A 197 6.72 -15.82 -9.51
C LEU A 197 7.20 -15.77 -10.96
N LEU A 198 7.91 -14.69 -11.31
CA LEU A 198 8.65 -14.53 -12.56
C LEU A 198 10.14 -14.51 -12.24
N ALA A 199 10.87 -15.55 -12.66
CA ALA A 199 12.32 -15.63 -12.56
C ALA A 199 12.92 -15.61 -13.97
N GLN A 200 13.83 -14.67 -14.24
CA GLN A 200 14.44 -14.47 -15.57
C GLN A 200 13.39 -14.40 -16.70
N SER A 201 12.17 -13.92 -16.40
CA SER A 201 11.02 -14.00 -17.29
C SER A 201 10.60 -12.61 -17.72
N SER A 202 10.61 -12.34 -19.02
CA SER A 202 10.49 -10.99 -19.57
C SER A 202 9.36 -10.89 -20.59
N ASP A 203 8.88 -9.67 -20.85
CA ASP A 203 7.86 -9.40 -21.87
C ASP A 203 6.52 -10.13 -21.60
N ASN A 204 6.16 -10.32 -20.33
CA ASN A 204 4.90 -10.96 -19.93
C ASN A 204 3.84 -9.95 -19.49
N GLN A 205 2.58 -10.32 -19.61
CA GLN A 205 1.42 -9.55 -19.18
C GLN A 205 0.74 -10.24 -18.00
N ILE A 206 0.55 -9.52 -16.90
CA ILE A 206 -0.14 -10.00 -15.69
C ILE A 206 -1.33 -9.09 -15.48
N LEU A 207 -2.50 -9.53 -15.90
CA LEU A 207 -3.69 -8.70 -16.07
C LEU A 207 -4.87 -9.20 -15.25
N LYS A 208 -5.55 -8.32 -14.50
CA LYS A 208 -6.86 -8.63 -13.91
C LYS A 208 -6.89 -9.87 -13.01
N ASN A 209 -5.76 -10.25 -12.42
CA ASN A 209 -5.69 -11.36 -11.48
C ASN A 209 -6.15 -10.89 -10.09
N ASN A 210 -6.76 -11.80 -9.35
CA ASN A 210 -7.17 -11.61 -7.95
C ASN A 210 -6.26 -12.41 -7.03
N LEU A 211 -5.36 -11.74 -6.30
CA LEU A 211 -4.34 -12.35 -5.47
C LEU A 211 -4.63 -12.04 -4.00
N GLN A 212 -5.04 -13.04 -3.20
CA GLN A 212 -5.56 -12.80 -1.86
C GLN A 212 -4.89 -13.66 -0.78
N ASN A 213 -4.57 -13.07 0.37
CA ASN A 213 -4.00 -13.78 1.52
C ASN A 213 -2.70 -14.53 1.20
N ASN A 214 -1.84 -13.95 0.36
CA ASN A 214 -0.56 -14.56 0.00
C ASN A 214 0.59 -13.88 0.74
N ASN A 215 1.64 -14.61 1.10
CA ASN A 215 2.82 -13.97 1.71
C ASN A 215 3.55 -13.10 0.68
N PHE A 216 3.80 -13.64 -0.51
CA PHE A 216 4.30 -12.90 -1.68
C PHE A 216 3.30 -13.05 -2.82
N SER A 217 2.68 -11.96 -3.26
CA SER A 217 1.64 -12.06 -4.31
C SER A 217 2.22 -12.10 -5.71
N LEU A 218 3.05 -11.13 -6.08
CA LEU A 218 3.69 -11.05 -7.39
C LEU A 218 5.17 -10.70 -7.24
N ASN A 219 6.06 -11.63 -7.60
CA ASN A 219 7.50 -11.45 -7.48
C ASN A 219 8.19 -11.52 -8.86
N LEU A 220 8.95 -10.47 -9.19
CA LEU A 220 9.80 -10.38 -10.37
C LEU A 220 11.25 -10.36 -9.91
N ASP A 221 11.99 -11.43 -10.24
CA ASP A 221 13.34 -11.64 -9.75
C ASP A 221 14.31 -11.99 -10.90
N TYR A 222 15.59 -11.78 -10.64
CA TYR A 222 16.73 -12.15 -11.50
C TYR A 222 16.59 -11.67 -12.95
N GLY A 223 16.39 -10.37 -13.17
CA GLY A 223 16.37 -9.80 -14.52
C GLY A 223 15.04 -9.94 -15.27
N SER A 224 13.94 -10.22 -14.57
CA SER A 224 12.59 -10.29 -15.15
C SER A 224 12.13 -8.90 -15.60
N SER A 225 12.36 -8.58 -16.87
CA SER A 225 12.29 -7.22 -17.38
C SER A 225 11.13 -7.02 -18.36
N SER A 226 10.75 -5.78 -18.63
CA SER A 226 9.73 -5.44 -19.63
C SER A 226 8.36 -6.11 -19.42
N ASN A 227 8.01 -6.47 -18.19
CA ASN A 227 6.71 -7.04 -17.88
C ASN A 227 5.67 -5.94 -17.66
N TYR A 228 4.42 -6.22 -18.04
CA TYR A 228 3.27 -5.34 -17.89
C TYR A 228 2.30 -5.91 -16.87
N ILE A 229 2.18 -5.23 -15.72
CA ILE A 229 1.39 -5.67 -14.57
C ILE A 229 0.26 -4.67 -14.38
N SER A 230 -0.96 -5.05 -14.73
CA SER A 230 -2.07 -4.10 -14.71
C SER A 230 -3.42 -4.65 -14.29
N GLU A 231 -4.23 -3.79 -13.66
CA GLU A 231 -5.61 -4.10 -13.27
C GLU A 231 -5.73 -5.28 -12.30
N ASN A 232 -4.65 -5.67 -11.61
CA ASN A 232 -4.72 -6.74 -10.61
C ASN A 232 -5.27 -6.21 -9.29
N VAL A 233 -5.99 -7.09 -8.58
CA VAL A 233 -6.47 -6.86 -7.22
C VAL A 233 -5.62 -7.71 -6.29
N ILE A 234 -4.88 -7.08 -5.36
CA ILE A 234 -3.98 -7.78 -4.43
C ILE A 234 -4.29 -7.37 -3.00
N GLU A 235 -4.75 -8.32 -2.19
CA GLU A 235 -5.32 -8.01 -0.87
C GLU A 235 -4.86 -8.95 0.26
N ASN A 236 -4.78 -8.39 1.48
CA ASN A 236 -4.62 -9.13 2.74
C ASN A 236 -3.35 -10.00 2.82
N GLY A 237 -2.27 -9.59 2.16
CA GLY A 237 -1.02 -10.36 2.06
C GLY A 237 0.18 -9.76 2.79
N GLY A 238 1.34 -10.36 2.57
CA GLY A 238 2.64 -9.79 2.92
C GLY A 238 3.04 -8.72 1.91
N GLU A 239 3.95 -9.06 1.01
CA GLU A 239 4.40 -8.22 -0.09
C GLU A 239 3.53 -8.42 -1.34
N ALA A 240 2.91 -7.35 -1.84
CA ALA A 240 1.98 -7.41 -2.97
C ALA A 240 2.72 -7.52 -4.31
N ILE A 241 3.58 -6.55 -4.63
CA ILE A 241 4.41 -6.54 -5.84
C ILE A 241 5.86 -6.27 -5.45
N PHE A 242 6.75 -7.22 -5.74
CA PHE A 242 8.19 -7.11 -5.48
C PHE A 242 8.96 -7.22 -6.79
N VAL A 243 9.69 -6.17 -7.17
CA VAL A 243 10.53 -6.14 -8.38
C VAL A 243 11.98 -5.98 -7.96
N SER A 244 12.79 -7.00 -8.24
CA SER A 244 14.14 -7.06 -7.69
C SER A 244 15.22 -7.58 -8.62
N LYS A 245 16.48 -7.35 -8.24
CA LYS A 245 17.69 -7.94 -8.84
C LYS A 245 17.76 -7.76 -10.35
N SER A 246 17.91 -6.50 -10.78
CA SER A 246 18.03 -6.09 -12.19
C SER A 246 16.79 -6.37 -13.05
N SER A 247 15.63 -6.58 -12.43
CA SER A 247 14.33 -6.63 -13.12
C SER A 247 13.92 -5.22 -13.52
N ASN A 248 14.26 -4.83 -14.74
CA ASN A 248 14.21 -3.44 -15.19
C ASN A 248 13.07 -3.20 -16.20
N ASN A 249 12.73 -1.95 -16.43
CA ASN A 249 11.77 -1.55 -17.47
C ASN A 249 10.37 -2.18 -17.31
N ASN A 250 9.98 -2.57 -16.09
CA ASN A 250 8.64 -3.09 -15.84
C ASN A 250 7.65 -1.94 -15.66
N SER A 251 6.41 -2.17 -16.10
CA SER A 251 5.31 -1.23 -15.95
C SER A 251 4.25 -1.82 -15.01
N ILE A 252 4.05 -1.16 -13.87
CA ILE A 252 3.09 -1.53 -12.83
C ILE A 252 2.01 -0.46 -12.80
N SER A 253 0.86 -0.73 -13.43
CA SER A 253 -0.16 0.29 -13.65
C SER A 253 -1.57 -0.12 -13.23
N TYR A 254 -2.31 0.79 -12.61
CA TYR A 254 -3.74 0.60 -12.33
C TYR A 254 -4.07 -0.66 -11.51
N ASN A 255 -3.18 -1.09 -10.62
CA ASN A 255 -3.46 -2.16 -9.68
C ASN A 255 -4.13 -1.60 -8.42
N ASN A 256 -5.01 -2.41 -7.82
CA ASN A 256 -5.66 -2.11 -6.55
C ASN A 256 -5.00 -2.96 -5.45
N LEU A 257 -4.25 -2.31 -4.56
CA LEU A 257 -3.43 -2.95 -3.53
C LEU A 257 -3.96 -2.57 -2.15
N LYS A 258 -4.46 -3.54 -1.39
CA LYS A 258 -5.16 -3.24 -0.13
C LYS A 258 -4.78 -4.17 1.02
N ASP A 259 -4.62 -3.61 2.21
CA ASP A 259 -4.40 -4.39 3.45
C ASP A 259 -3.16 -5.31 3.38
N ASN A 260 -2.11 -4.91 2.65
CA ASN A 260 -0.86 -5.67 2.53
C ASN A 260 0.22 -5.10 3.49
N ASN A 261 1.18 -5.93 3.93
CA ASN A 261 2.33 -5.40 4.68
C ASN A 261 3.17 -4.43 3.82
N GLY A 262 3.45 -4.79 2.57
CA GLY A 262 4.11 -3.92 1.58
C GLY A 262 3.36 -3.98 0.24
N ALA A 263 3.01 -2.84 -0.34
CA ALA A 263 2.29 -2.81 -1.61
C ALA A 263 3.23 -2.97 -2.81
N ILE A 264 4.14 -2.02 -3.06
CA ILE A 264 5.08 -2.08 -4.17
C ILE A 264 6.49 -1.84 -3.66
N MET A 265 7.42 -2.70 -4.05
CA MET A 265 8.83 -2.54 -3.69
C MET A 265 9.71 -2.73 -4.93
N LEU A 266 10.56 -1.74 -5.16
CA LEU A 266 11.60 -1.72 -6.18
C LEU A 266 12.95 -1.85 -5.47
N ASP A 267 13.66 -2.98 -5.68
CA ASP A 267 14.92 -3.27 -5.00
C ASP A 267 16.03 -3.65 -5.99
N GLN A 268 17.12 -2.89 -6.05
CA GLN A 268 18.24 -3.17 -6.97
C GLN A 268 17.79 -3.26 -8.45
N CYS A 269 16.93 -2.34 -8.87
CA CYS A 269 16.35 -2.30 -10.21
C CYS A 269 16.26 -0.87 -10.76
N LEU A 270 16.09 -0.77 -12.08
CA LEU A 270 16.18 0.48 -12.83
C LEU A 270 15.01 0.65 -13.79
N ASN A 271 14.67 1.90 -14.09
CA ASN A 271 13.74 2.28 -15.17
C ASN A 271 12.35 1.64 -15.07
N ASN A 272 11.88 1.31 -13.87
CA ASN A 272 10.52 0.82 -13.68
C ASN A 272 9.52 1.98 -13.55
N SER A 273 8.29 1.77 -14.01
CA SER A 273 7.20 2.76 -13.95
C SER A 273 6.07 2.24 -13.07
N VAL A 274 5.73 3.00 -12.02
CA VAL A 274 4.63 2.72 -11.09
C VAL A 274 3.56 3.80 -11.27
N VAL A 275 2.48 3.49 -11.97
CA VAL A 275 1.54 4.50 -12.51
C VAL A 275 0.09 4.24 -12.12
N GLY A 276 -0.60 5.21 -11.53
CA GLY A 276 -2.06 5.15 -11.38
C GLY A 276 -2.56 4.00 -10.50
N ASN A 277 -1.74 3.47 -9.58
CA ASN A 277 -2.16 2.41 -8.67
C ASN A 277 -2.92 3.02 -7.49
N THR A 278 -3.93 2.30 -6.99
CA THR A 278 -4.65 2.65 -5.77
C THR A 278 -4.13 1.78 -4.64
N ILE A 279 -3.56 2.39 -3.60
CA ILE A 279 -2.94 1.70 -2.47
C ILE A 279 -3.62 2.14 -1.18
N THR A 280 -4.24 1.20 -0.46
CA THR A 280 -5.02 1.50 0.76
C THR A 280 -4.64 0.59 1.92
N ASN A 281 -4.40 1.19 3.09
CA ASN A 281 -4.14 0.48 4.35
C ASN A 281 -2.97 -0.53 4.28
N CYS A 282 -1.95 -0.21 3.48
CA CYS A 282 -0.69 -0.92 3.47
C CYS A 282 0.30 -0.24 4.41
N LYS A 283 1.15 -1.00 5.14
CA LYS A 283 2.15 -0.40 6.05
C LYS A 283 3.21 0.39 5.27
N GLY A 284 3.80 -0.23 4.25
CA GLY A 284 4.59 0.48 3.23
C GLY A 284 3.83 0.50 1.90
N ALA A 285 3.55 1.70 1.36
CA ALA A 285 2.87 1.79 0.07
C ALA A 285 3.84 1.57 -1.11
N ILE A 286 4.85 2.42 -1.30
CA ILE A 286 5.85 2.27 -2.35
C ILE A 286 7.26 2.44 -1.78
N GLY A 287 8.10 1.40 -1.90
CA GLY A 287 9.51 1.43 -1.51
C GLY A 287 10.46 1.39 -2.72
N VAL A 288 11.54 2.18 -2.65
CA VAL A 288 12.61 2.25 -3.66
C VAL A 288 13.94 2.13 -2.92
N ASN A 289 14.60 0.97 -3.06
CA ASN A 289 15.81 0.60 -2.34
C ASN A 289 16.92 0.23 -3.32
N TYR A 290 18.11 0.84 -3.22
CA TYR A 290 19.20 0.61 -4.16
C TYR A 290 18.75 0.69 -5.63
N ALA A 291 17.73 1.52 -5.92
CA ALA A 291 17.01 1.51 -7.18
C ALA A 291 16.94 2.93 -7.73
N SER A 292 17.26 3.08 -9.01
CA SER A 292 17.47 4.39 -9.65
C SER A 292 16.69 4.51 -10.95
N ASP A 293 16.47 5.75 -11.40
CA ASP A 293 15.78 6.07 -12.66
C ASP A 293 14.33 5.54 -12.72
N ASN A 294 13.69 5.28 -11.58
CA ASN A 294 12.30 4.83 -11.54
C ASN A 294 11.33 6.02 -11.54
N ARG A 295 10.12 5.77 -12.06
CA ARG A 295 9.05 6.78 -12.16
C ARG A 295 7.84 6.34 -11.34
N ILE A 296 7.43 7.17 -10.39
CA ILE A 296 6.26 6.93 -9.53
C ILE A 296 5.26 8.07 -9.79
N ILE A 297 4.17 7.73 -10.49
CA ILE A 297 3.32 8.71 -11.17
C ILE A 297 1.84 8.49 -10.86
N ASP A 298 1.13 9.55 -10.51
CA ASP A 298 -0.34 9.57 -10.41
C ASP A 298 -0.93 8.46 -9.52
N ASN A 299 -0.19 7.97 -8.52
CA ASN A 299 -0.71 6.95 -7.60
C ASN A 299 -1.58 7.60 -6.51
N GLU A 300 -2.64 6.89 -6.12
CA GLU A 300 -3.51 7.28 -5.01
C GLU A 300 -3.17 6.42 -3.80
N ILE A 301 -2.65 7.05 -2.75
CA ILE A 301 -2.11 6.37 -1.57
C ILE A 301 -2.84 6.85 -0.32
N ILE A 302 -3.50 5.90 0.35
CA ILE A 302 -4.10 6.07 1.68
C ILE A 302 -3.42 5.04 2.59
N SER A 303 -2.25 5.38 3.13
CA SER A 303 -1.45 4.48 3.98
C SER A 303 -1.42 4.99 5.41
N GLY A 304 -1.41 4.08 6.39
CA GLY A 304 -1.32 4.43 7.80
C GLY A 304 0.11 4.62 8.33
N GLU A 305 1.14 4.41 7.51
CA GLU A 305 2.55 4.58 7.90
C GLU A 305 3.31 5.40 6.84
N VAL A 306 3.98 4.77 5.86
CA VAL A 306 4.81 5.48 4.87
C VAL A 306 4.24 5.34 3.46
N GLY A 307 3.99 6.49 2.81
CA GLY A 307 3.51 6.57 1.44
C GLY A 307 4.57 6.12 0.42
N ILE A 308 5.55 6.96 0.16
CA ILE A 308 6.66 6.67 -0.76
C ILE A 308 7.99 6.80 -0.02
N SER A 309 8.82 5.76 -0.04
CA SER A 309 10.13 5.74 0.61
C SER A 309 11.23 5.49 -0.41
N VAL A 310 12.13 6.46 -0.60
CA VAL A 310 13.32 6.37 -1.45
C VAL A 310 14.55 6.34 -0.56
N ILE A 311 15.18 5.18 -0.45
CA ILE A 311 16.27 4.98 0.50
C ILE A 311 17.43 4.18 -0.10
N LEU A 312 18.56 4.16 0.61
CA LEU A 312 19.69 3.28 0.34
C LEU A 312 20.33 3.54 -1.03
N ASN A 313 20.91 4.73 -1.23
CA ASN A 313 21.55 5.14 -2.49
C ASN A 313 20.63 4.99 -3.72
N SER A 314 19.35 5.36 -3.56
CA SER A 314 18.38 5.37 -4.66
C SER A 314 18.37 6.75 -5.31
N GLU A 315 18.89 6.85 -6.52
CA GLU A 315 19.17 8.14 -7.19
C GLU A 315 18.30 8.36 -8.44
N SER A 316 18.15 9.63 -8.83
CA SER A 316 17.50 10.00 -10.09
C SER A 316 16.07 9.47 -10.27
N ASN A 317 15.37 9.16 -9.18
CA ASN A 317 13.97 8.76 -9.24
C ASN A 317 13.08 10.00 -9.40
N THR A 318 11.98 9.83 -10.14
CA THR A 318 11.00 10.88 -10.42
C THR A 318 9.67 10.52 -9.76
N ILE A 319 9.20 11.36 -8.84
CA ILE A 319 7.95 11.19 -8.09
C ILE A 319 7.04 12.38 -8.39
N TYR A 320 5.97 12.17 -9.15
CA TYR A 320 5.06 13.27 -9.48
C TYR A 320 3.60 12.90 -9.65
N GLY A 321 2.72 13.88 -9.44
CA GLY A 321 1.27 13.71 -9.61
C GLY A 321 0.60 12.79 -8.57
N ASN A 322 1.34 12.27 -7.58
CA ASN A 322 0.79 11.34 -6.60
C ASN A 322 -0.08 12.09 -5.58
N THR A 323 -1.16 11.44 -5.14
CA THR A 323 -1.99 11.91 -4.03
C THR A 323 -1.79 11.00 -2.83
N ILE A 324 -1.32 11.55 -1.71
CA ILE A 324 -0.93 10.77 -0.52
C ILE A 324 -1.57 11.38 0.73
N GLN A 325 -2.32 10.58 1.48
CA GLN A 325 -3.08 11.07 2.63
C GLN A 325 -3.14 10.11 3.82
N ASN A 326 -3.33 10.69 5.01
CA ASN A 326 -3.57 10.00 6.28
C ASN A 326 -2.45 9.05 6.76
N GLY A 327 -1.20 9.33 6.42
CA GLY A 327 -0.02 8.54 6.86
C GLY A 327 0.90 9.27 7.84
N GLU A 328 1.87 8.54 8.40
CA GLU A 328 2.94 9.13 9.23
C GLU A 328 3.94 9.93 8.37
N THR A 329 4.27 9.46 7.17
CA THR A 329 5.14 10.21 6.24
C THR A 329 4.68 9.99 4.81
N ALA A 330 4.37 11.06 4.09
CA ALA A 330 3.89 10.94 2.72
C ALA A 330 5.02 10.55 1.77
N ILE A 331 6.15 11.28 1.79
CA ILE A 331 7.34 10.99 1.00
C ILE A 331 8.59 11.10 1.87
N ARG A 332 9.43 10.06 1.87
CA ARG A 332 10.69 10.03 2.61
C ARG A 332 11.86 9.74 1.69
N LEU A 333 12.88 10.60 1.74
CA LEU A 333 14.20 10.37 1.17
C LEU A 333 15.20 10.17 2.31
N ALA A 334 15.97 9.08 2.27
CA ALA A 334 17.01 8.85 3.28
C ALA A 334 18.23 8.07 2.77
N LEU A 335 19.29 8.06 3.57
CA LEU A 335 20.46 7.18 3.39
C LEU A 335 21.12 7.37 2.02
N SER A 336 21.60 8.60 1.77
CA SER A 336 22.30 8.98 0.54
C SER A 336 21.48 8.80 -0.75
N SER A 337 20.16 8.96 -0.68
CA SER A 337 19.27 8.94 -1.85
C SER A 337 19.24 10.32 -2.49
N ASN A 338 20.17 10.55 -3.41
CA ASN A 338 20.49 11.86 -3.96
C ASN A 338 19.84 12.09 -5.33
N ASN A 339 19.77 13.36 -5.75
CA ASN A 339 19.38 13.75 -7.12
C ASN A 339 17.98 13.28 -7.54
N ASN A 340 17.05 13.10 -6.60
CA ASN A 340 15.67 12.73 -6.90
C ASN A 340 14.81 13.99 -7.15
N ASN A 341 13.78 13.84 -7.99
CA ASN A 341 12.87 14.93 -8.34
C ASN A 341 11.44 14.62 -7.88
N ILE A 342 10.89 15.49 -7.03
CA ILE A 342 9.59 15.36 -6.39
C ILE A 342 8.74 16.57 -6.75
N PHE A 343 7.75 16.41 -7.62
CA PHE A 343 6.96 17.56 -8.06
C PHE A 343 5.49 17.28 -8.32
N GLU A 344 4.65 18.31 -8.26
CA GLU A 344 3.20 18.21 -8.54
C GLU A 344 2.46 17.13 -7.72
N ASN A 345 2.99 16.74 -6.55
CA ASN A 345 2.31 15.82 -5.65
C ASN A 345 1.36 16.58 -4.72
N ILE A 346 0.28 15.90 -4.31
CA ILE A 346 -0.71 16.38 -3.36
C ILE A 346 -0.56 15.55 -2.08
N MET A 347 -0.21 16.19 -0.98
CA MET A 347 -0.04 15.56 0.33
C MET A 347 -0.96 16.24 1.34
N GLN A 348 -1.85 15.46 1.95
CA GLN A 348 -2.88 16.00 2.86
C GLN A 348 -2.99 15.15 4.12
N THR A 349 -3.21 15.78 5.27
CA THR A 349 -3.53 15.08 6.54
C THR A 349 -2.50 14.03 6.94
N ASN A 350 -1.24 14.21 6.54
CA ASN A 350 -0.13 13.35 6.95
C ASN A 350 0.56 13.99 8.14
N LYS A 351 1.19 13.21 9.01
CA LYS A 351 2.03 13.81 10.05
C LYS A 351 3.23 14.54 9.42
N GLU A 352 3.98 13.85 8.55
CA GLU A 352 5.04 14.46 7.75
C GLU A 352 4.68 14.42 6.26
N GLY A 353 4.83 15.54 5.55
CA GLY A 353 4.68 15.62 4.09
C GLY A 353 5.90 15.02 3.39
N ILE A 354 6.96 15.79 3.25
CA ILE A 354 8.22 15.37 2.65
C ILE A 354 9.34 15.45 3.69
N THR A 355 10.04 14.35 3.93
CA THR A 355 11.26 14.33 4.75
C THR A 355 12.46 13.99 3.89
N ILE A 356 13.51 14.81 3.96
CA ILE A 356 14.81 14.59 3.32
C ILE A 356 15.87 14.46 4.42
N ASN A 357 16.43 13.27 4.59
CA ASN A 357 17.38 12.97 5.66
C ASN A 357 18.70 12.41 5.11
N ASP A 358 19.83 13.05 5.39
CA ASP A 358 21.15 12.58 4.93
C ASP A 358 21.19 12.35 3.41
N CYS A 359 20.66 13.34 2.67
CA CYS A 359 20.54 13.32 1.21
C CYS A 359 20.87 14.69 0.61
N LEU A 360 21.34 14.68 -0.64
CA LEU A 360 21.85 15.85 -1.36
C LEU A 360 21.25 15.96 -2.77
N GLY A 361 21.19 17.19 -3.29
CA GLY A 361 20.89 17.43 -4.70
C GLY A 361 19.45 17.15 -5.11
N ASN A 362 18.52 16.97 -4.15
CA ASN A 362 17.14 16.68 -4.48
C ASN A 362 16.36 17.96 -4.82
N THR A 363 15.39 17.84 -5.72
CA THR A 363 14.48 18.92 -6.10
C THR A 363 13.07 18.61 -5.64
N VAL A 364 12.46 19.53 -4.90
CA VAL A 364 11.07 19.49 -4.44
C VAL A 364 10.36 20.71 -4.99
N SER A 365 9.46 20.53 -5.96
CA SER A 365 8.83 21.66 -6.63
C SER A 365 7.36 21.51 -6.99
N ALA A 366 6.60 22.60 -7.01
CA ALA A 366 5.19 22.58 -7.42
C ALA A 366 4.30 21.58 -6.64
N ASN A 367 4.70 21.15 -5.44
CA ASN A 367 3.88 20.26 -4.61
C ASN A 367 2.84 21.08 -3.83
N ARG A 368 1.70 20.45 -3.53
CA ARG A 368 0.68 20.98 -2.62
C ARG A 368 0.67 20.17 -1.33
N ILE A 369 0.99 20.81 -0.21
CA ILE A 369 1.10 20.15 1.11
C ILE A 369 0.21 20.88 2.11
N THR A 370 -0.79 20.18 2.66
CA THR A 370 -1.82 20.79 3.50
C THR A 370 -2.22 19.94 4.70
N ASP A 371 -2.48 20.58 5.83
CA ASP A 371 -2.99 19.92 7.05
C ASP A 371 -2.04 18.82 7.57
N CYS A 372 -0.73 19.10 7.53
CA CYS A 372 0.30 18.22 8.10
C CYS A 372 0.94 18.84 9.35
N ASP A 373 1.52 17.99 10.23
CA ASP A 373 2.34 18.48 11.35
C ASP A 373 3.63 19.10 10.79
N GLY A 374 4.37 18.38 9.94
CA GLY A 374 5.51 18.90 9.19
C GLY A 374 5.26 18.78 7.69
N ALA A 375 5.40 19.87 6.92
CA ALA A 375 5.21 19.81 5.47
C ALA A 375 6.48 19.42 4.71
N ILE A 376 7.61 20.11 4.91
CA ILE A 376 8.91 19.76 4.30
C ILE A 376 10.01 19.87 5.36
N GLY A 377 10.62 18.74 5.70
CA GLY A 377 11.74 18.66 6.65
C GLY A 377 13.06 18.29 5.98
N LEU A 378 14.12 19.07 6.24
CA LEU A 378 15.49 18.82 5.83
C LEU A 378 16.34 18.54 7.08
N ILE A 379 16.92 17.34 7.15
CA ILE A 379 17.65 16.85 8.32
C ILE A 379 19.01 16.33 7.85
N SER A 380 20.10 16.97 8.26
CA SER A 380 21.44 16.66 7.72
C SER A 380 21.46 16.61 6.18
N ALA A 381 20.67 17.47 5.54
CA ALA A 381 20.39 17.44 4.10
C ALA A 381 20.83 18.76 3.46
N SER A 382 21.88 18.72 2.65
CA SER A 382 22.48 19.90 2.03
C SER A 382 22.29 19.93 0.51
N ASN A 383 22.41 21.12 -0.10
CA ASN A 383 22.33 21.29 -1.56
C ASN A 383 21.00 20.80 -2.19
N ASN A 384 19.87 20.95 -1.50
CA ASN A 384 18.55 20.64 -2.04
C ASN A 384 17.85 21.93 -2.52
N LEU A 385 16.97 21.78 -3.51
CA LEU A 385 16.15 22.87 -4.07
C LEU A 385 14.69 22.65 -3.70
N ILE A 386 14.13 23.57 -2.90
CA ILE A 386 12.72 23.60 -2.52
C ILE A 386 12.07 24.81 -3.22
N ASN A 387 11.38 24.59 -4.34
CA ASN A 387 10.95 25.68 -5.21
C ASN A 387 9.49 25.61 -5.67
N GLY A 388 8.74 26.70 -5.54
CA GLY A 388 7.41 26.80 -6.16
C GLY A 388 6.33 25.92 -5.51
N ASN A 389 6.50 25.51 -4.25
CA ASN A 389 5.52 24.67 -3.55
C ASN A 389 4.40 25.54 -2.93
N ASN A 390 3.21 24.97 -2.83
CA ASN A 390 2.06 25.55 -2.14
C ASN A 390 1.86 24.80 -0.81
N ILE A 391 2.19 25.46 0.29
CA ILE A 391 2.23 24.89 1.63
C ILE A 391 1.26 25.67 2.50
N THR A 392 0.19 25.05 2.99
CA THR A 392 -0.89 25.78 3.69
C THR A 392 -1.47 24.97 4.83
N ASP A 393 -1.78 25.63 5.95
CA ASP A 393 -2.44 25.03 7.12
C ASP A 393 -1.61 23.86 7.73
N ASN A 394 -0.30 24.02 7.84
CA ASN A 394 0.58 23.02 8.47
C ASN A 394 1.13 23.54 9.81
N GLN A 395 1.51 22.69 10.76
CA GLN A 395 2.15 23.20 11.98
C GLN A 395 3.53 23.80 11.67
N TYR A 396 4.40 23.03 11.02
CA TYR A 396 5.71 23.45 10.52
C TYR A 396 5.74 23.32 9.00
N SER A 397 5.92 24.42 8.28
CA SER A 397 5.89 24.42 6.82
C SER A 397 7.20 23.93 6.20
N ILE A 398 8.32 24.63 6.42
CA ILE A 398 9.65 24.19 5.99
C ILE A 398 10.57 24.22 7.20
N ASP A 399 11.13 23.08 7.59
CA ASP A 399 12.07 22.98 8.71
C ASP A 399 13.45 22.48 8.25
N ILE A 400 14.51 23.16 8.69
CA ILE A 400 15.89 22.95 8.22
C ILE A 400 16.79 22.77 9.44
N THR A 401 17.29 21.56 9.65
CA THR A 401 17.96 21.18 10.90
C THR A 401 19.23 20.36 10.70
N LEU A 402 20.07 20.32 11.74
CA LEU A 402 21.25 19.45 11.84
C LEU A 402 22.25 19.63 10.69
N ASP A 403 22.85 20.81 10.56
CA ASP A 403 23.85 21.11 9.54
C ASP A 403 23.33 20.94 8.08
N SER A 404 22.04 21.21 7.86
CA SER A 404 21.41 21.24 6.54
C SER A 404 21.76 22.55 5.82
N ASN A 405 22.94 22.56 5.21
CA ASN A 405 23.55 23.76 4.65
C ASN A 405 23.29 23.90 3.14
N THR A 406 23.49 25.12 2.64
CA THR A 406 23.52 25.41 1.19
C THR A 406 22.28 24.95 0.40
N ASN A 407 21.12 24.88 1.07
CA ASN A 407 19.84 24.65 0.40
C ASN A 407 19.28 25.95 -0.20
N THR A 408 18.47 25.82 -1.24
CA THR A 408 17.76 26.94 -1.87
C THR A 408 16.26 26.76 -1.68
N ILE A 409 15.62 27.70 -0.99
CA ILE A 409 14.19 27.78 -0.77
C ILE A 409 13.65 28.98 -1.53
N SER A 410 12.91 28.75 -2.61
CA SER A 410 12.47 29.85 -3.47
C SER A 410 11.07 29.74 -4.03
N ASN A 411 10.42 30.89 -4.27
CA ASN A 411 9.11 30.97 -4.92
C ASN A 411 8.00 30.11 -4.28
N ASN A 412 8.13 29.74 -3.00
CA ASN A 412 7.11 28.97 -2.30
C ASN A 412 6.01 29.91 -1.79
N ASP A 413 4.77 29.43 -1.80
CA ASP A 413 3.60 30.08 -1.23
C ASP A 413 3.27 29.37 0.09
N ILE A 414 3.56 30.02 1.23
CA ILE A 414 3.54 29.44 2.57
C ILE A 414 2.55 30.21 3.45
N LYS A 415 1.49 29.53 3.90
CA LYS A 415 0.36 30.16 4.58
C LYS A 415 -0.13 29.42 5.82
N ASN A 416 -0.64 30.19 6.78
CA ASN A 416 -1.41 29.68 7.93
C ASN A 416 -0.69 28.58 8.73
N SER A 417 0.61 28.74 8.96
CA SER A 417 1.41 27.83 9.79
C SER A 417 1.86 28.45 11.10
N ASP A 418 2.15 27.63 12.10
CA ASP A 418 2.81 28.10 13.32
C ASP A 418 4.21 28.61 12.96
N VAL A 419 4.97 27.85 12.18
CA VAL A 419 6.27 28.27 11.63
C VAL A 419 6.30 28.08 10.13
N ALA A 420 6.49 29.17 9.38
CA ALA A 420 6.59 29.14 7.93
C ALA A 420 7.94 28.54 7.48
N ILE A 421 9.06 29.13 7.92
CA ILE A 421 10.40 28.59 7.66
C ILE A 421 11.23 28.59 8.95
N GLY A 422 11.60 27.41 9.42
CA GLY A 422 12.41 27.16 10.62
C GLY A 422 13.84 26.74 10.31
N PHE A 423 14.78 27.22 11.12
CA PHE A 423 16.19 26.83 11.06
C PHE A 423 16.73 26.50 12.45
N THR A 424 17.41 25.36 12.55
CA THR A 424 18.19 24.97 13.73
C THR A 424 19.56 24.48 13.33
N SER A 425 20.62 25.19 13.74
CA SER A 425 22.02 24.86 13.45
C SER A 425 22.27 24.61 11.96
N SER A 426 21.83 25.53 11.09
CA SER A 426 21.98 25.41 9.63
C SER A 426 22.39 26.74 9.01
N LEU A 427 23.35 26.69 8.07
CA LEU A 427 24.10 27.83 7.57
C LEU A 427 24.08 27.89 6.03
N TYR A 428 24.38 29.06 5.48
CA TYR A 428 24.58 29.25 4.04
C TYR A 428 23.40 28.90 3.15
N ASN A 429 22.18 28.85 3.69
CA ASN A 429 20.97 28.64 2.90
C ASN A 429 20.56 29.95 2.20
N GLN A 430 19.86 29.81 1.06
CA GLN A 430 19.30 30.91 0.30
C GLN A 430 17.77 30.85 0.31
N ILE A 431 17.12 31.94 0.73
CA ILE A 431 15.67 32.06 0.89
C ILE A 431 15.21 33.28 0.09
N THR A 432 14.58 33.07 -1.07
CA THR A 432 14.25 34.16 -2.01
C THR A 432 12.94 33.96 -2.76
N GLY A 433 12.19 35.03 -3.03
CA GLY A 433 10.94 34.97 -3.82
C GLY A 433 9.78 34.28 -3.12
N ASN A 434 9.88 33.97 -1.82
CA ASN A 434 8.81 33.26 -1.12
C ASN A 434 7.70 34.23 -0.67
N ASN A 435 6.46 33.77 -0.74
CA ASN A 435 5.30 34.44 -0.15
C ASN A 435 5.01 33.79 1.21
N ILE A 436 5.28 34.53 2.29
CA ILE A 436 5.17 34.05 3.67
C ILE A 436 4.05 34.84 4.35
N ILE A 437 2.85 34.23 4.41
CA ILE A 437 1.60 34.94 4.66
C ILE A 437 0.84 34.35 5.85
N ASP A 438 0.37 35.20 6.77
CA ASP A 438 -0.56 34.81 7.86
C ASP A 438 -0.05 33.65 8.75
N ASN A 439 1.27 33.57 8.99
CA ASN A 439 1.87 32.58 9.90
C ASN A 439 2.08 33.15 11.31
N GLU A 440 2.20 32.32 12.34
CA GLU A 440 2.58 32.79 13.68
C GLU A 440 4.03 33.32 13.65
N PHE A 441 4.95 32.57 13.05
CA PHE A 441 6.32 32.99 12.76
C PHE A 441 6.60 32.87 11.26
N GLY A 442 6.94 33.99 10.62
CA GLY A 442 7.36 33.98 9.21
C GLY A 442 8.68 33.23 9.01
N VAL A 443 9.73 33.66 9.72
CA VAL A 443 11.01 32.94 9.80
C VAL A 443 11.43 32.76 11.27
N TYR A 444 11.80 31.55 11.66
CA TYR A 444 12.33 31.22 12.99
C TYR A 444 13.78 30.75 12.88
N LEU A 445 14.71 31.46 13.52
CA LEU A 445 16.15 31.19 13.46
C LEU A 445 16.71 30.88 14.85
N ASN A 446 17.28 29.70 15.00
CA ASN A 446 18.00 29.29 16.20
C ASN A 446 19.41 28.81 15.86
N THR A 447 20.42 29.50 16.36
CA THR A 447 21.84 29.17 16.14
C THR A 447 22.16 28.94 14.65
N SER A 448 21.55 29.74 13.76
CA SER A 448 21.57 29.55 12.31
C SER A 448 21.96 30.85 11.63
N SER A 449 23.24 30.96 11.26
CA SER A 449 23.86 32.19 10.77
C SER A 449 24.25 32.09 9.29
N GLU A 450 24.63 33.23 8.71
CA GLU A 450 25.20 33.29 7.35
C GLU A 450 24.24 32.77 6.25
N ASN A 451 22.93 32.79 6.52
CA ASN A 451 21.90 32.55 5.51
C ASN A 451 21.56 33.86 4.78
N ASN A 452 21.18 33.74 3.51
CA ASN A 452 20.81 34.86 2.64
C ASN A 452 19.29 34.90 2.44
N ILE A 453 18.62 35.86 3.06
CA ILE A 453 17.16 35.98 3.11
C ILE A 453 16.75 37.33 2.50
N TYR A 454 16.45 37.36 1.21
CA TYR A 454 16.09 38.61 0.51
C TYR A 454 15.08 38.34 -0.62
N ASN A 455 14.41 39.39 -1.11
CA ASN A 455 13.37 39.32 -2.12
C ASN A 455 12.19 38.41 -1.72
N ASN A 456 11.82 38.35 -0.44
CA ASN A 456 10.63 37.62 0.03
C ASN A 456 9.50 38.60 0.41
N ASN A 457 8.27 38.09 0.44
CA ASN A 457 7.08 38.81 0.86
C ASN A 457 6.64 38.32 2.25
N PHE A 458 6.93 39.11 3.29
CA PHE A 458 6.47 38.86 4.66
C PHE A 458 5.18 39.62 4.94
N ILE A 459 4.05 38.91 4.95
CA ILE A 459 2.72 39.53 4.96
C ILE A 459 1.91 39.00 6.16
N ASN A 460 1.51 39.91 7.04
CA ASN A 460 0.58 39.66 8.15
C ASN A 460 0.96 38.47 9.06
N ASN A 461 2.24 38.11 9.12
CA ASN A 461 2.69 37.15 10.12
C ASN A 461 2.62 37.79 11.51
N THR A 462 2.27 37.02 12.53
CA THR A 462 2.20 37.53 13.92
C THR A 462 3.58 38.01 14.37
N ASN A 463 4.62 37.26 14.03
CA ASN A 463 6.02 37.66 14.11
C ASN A 463 6.66 37.47 12.74
N GLN A 464 7.04 38.55 12.07
CA GLN A 464 7.70 38.45 10.75
C GLN A 464 8.96 37.59 10.82
N VAL A 465 9.77 37.79 11.85
CA VAL A 465 11.00 37.02 12.11
C VAL A 465 11.23 36.91 13.61
N PHE A 466 11.61 35.71 14.07
CA PHE A 466 12.22 35.49 15.37
C PHE A 466 13.65 34.99 15.20
N SER A 467 14.61 35.65 15.85
CA SER A 467 16.04 35.34 15.74
C SER A 467 16.69 35.23 17.11
N LEU A 468 17.37 34.11 17.36
CA LEU A 468 18.15 33.87 18.57
C LEU A 468 19.60 33.53 18.21
N GLY A 469 20.52 34.45 18.48
CA GLY A 469 21.96 34.26 18.26
C GLY A 469 22.32 33.94 16.80
N SER A 470 21.58 34.51 15.85
CA SER A 470 21.58 34.10 14.44
C SER A 470 21.78 35.32 13.51
N PRO A 471 23.01 35.84 13.35
CA PRO A 471 23.31 36.88 12.37
C PRO A 471 23.16 36.37 10.93
N ASN A 472 22.30 37.01 10.14
CA ASN A 472 21.99 36.66 8.76
C ASN A 472 21.95 37.88 7.83
N PHE A 473 21.96 37.63 6.52
CA PHE A 473 21.91 38.68 5.50
C PHE A 473 20.46 38.85 5.01
N TRP A 474 19.90 40.05 5.20
CA TRP A 474 18.49 40.34 4.89
C TRP A 474 18.27 41.14 3.60
N ASN A 475 19.35 41.41 2.88
CA ASN A 475 19.35 42.11 1.61
C ASN A 475 20.58 41.72 0.80
N ASN A 476 20.50 41.88 -0.52
CA ASN A 476 21.68 41.88 -1.39
C ASN A 476 22.17 43.33 -1.59
N GLU A 477 22.98 43.60 -2.62
CA GLU A 477 23.52 44.94 -2.89
C GLU A 477 22.46 46.03 -3.04
N ASN A 478 21.26 45.70 -3.55
CA ASN A 478 20.24 46.69 -3.93
C ASN A 478 18.80 46.33 -3.53
N LEU A 479 18.53 45.10 -3.08
CA LEU A 479 17.19 44.58 -2.82
C LEU A 479 17.12 43.88 -1.46
N GLY A 480 16.10 44.23 -0.68
CA GLY A 480 15.73 43.61 0.59
C GLY A 480 14.48 42.76 0.46
N ASN A 481 13.66 42.75 1.50
CA ASN A 481 12.38 42.05 1.56
C ASN A 481 11.21 43.05 1.62
N PHE A 482 10.01 42.58 1.28
CA PHE A 482 8.78 43.30 1.53
C PHE A 482 8.24 42.93 2.92
N TRP A 483 7.84 43.94 3.70
CA TRP A 483 7.32 43.79 5.06
C TRP A 483 5.97 44.50 5.17
N SER A 484 4.89 43.77 5.43
CA SER A 484 3.53 44.35 5.48
C SER A 484 3.33 45.36 6.62
N ASP A 485 4.09 45.25 7.70
CA ASP A 485 4.08 46.12 8.88
C ASP A 485 5.05 47.30 8.77
N TYR A 486 5.75 47.45 7.63
CA TYR A 486 6.80 48.45 7.45
C TYR A 486 6.33 49.88 7.75
N GLN A 487 5.23 50.30 7.14
CA GLN A 487 4.74 51.68 7.27
C GLN A 487 4.23 51.99 8.68
N GLU A 488 3.69 50.98 9.38
CA GLU A 488 3.27 51.12 10.77
C GLU A 488 4.49 51.28 11.68
N LYS A 489 5.54 50.48 11.45
CA LYS A 489 6.79 50.52 12.23
C LYS A 489 7.63 51.78 11.95
N TYR A 490 7.58 52.29 10.72
CA TYR A 490 8.37 53.45 10.26
C TYR A 490 7.50 54.52 9.58
N PRO A 491 6.62 55.21 10.32
CA PRO A 491 5.63 56.13 9.74
C PRO A 491 6.24 57.37 9.06
N ASN A 492 7.53 57.64 9.28
CA ASN A 492 8.25 58.78 8.68
C ASN A 492 9.15 58.38 7.51
N ALA A 493 9.30 57.08 7.21
CA ALA A 493 10.14 56.61 6.12
C ALA A 493 9.65 57.16 4.78
N GLN A 494 10.59 57.48 3.89
CA GLN A 494 10.31 57.96 2.55
C GLN A 494 10.72 56.92 1.52
N ILE A 495 10.06 56.94 0.36
CA ILE A 495 10.46 56.12 -0.77
C ILE A 495 11.75 56.71 -1.35
N VAL A 496 12.74 55.86 -1.60
CA VAL A 496 13.92 56.25 -2.37
C VAL A 496 13.54 56.23 -3.85
N ASP A 497 13.55 57.41 -4.47
CA ASP A 497 13.17 57.57 -5.87
C ASP A 497 13.98 56.60 -6.76
N GLN A 498 13.27 55.91 -7.67
CA GLN A 498 13.81 54.98 -8.69
C GLN A 498 14.33 53.61 -8.20
N SER A 499 14.53 53.37 -6.90
CA SER A 499 14.98 52.05 -6.41
C SER A 499 13.86 51.07 -6.08
N GLY A 500 12.65 51.57 -5.79
CA GLY A 500 11.54 50.74 -5.30
C GLY A 500 11.70 50.30 -3.83
N THR A 501 12.59 50.95 -3.09
CA THR A 501 12.88 50.66 -1.68
C THR A 501 12.54 51.85 -0.78
N TRP A 502 12.39 51.58 0.51
CA TRP A 502 12.31 52.62 1.53
C TRP A 502 13.71 53.14 1.92
N ASP A 503 13.78 54.36 2.45
CA ASP A 503 15.02 55.02 2.88
C ASP A 503 15.51 54.61 4.26
N THR A 504 14.63 53.99 5.05
CA THR A 504 14.89 53.59 6.43
C THR A 504 15.07 52.06 6.50
N PRO A 505 16.22 51.56 6.99
CA PRO A 505 16.43 50.13 7.14
C PRO A 505 15.39 49.48 8.07
N TYR A 506 14.92 48.28 7.72
CA TYR A 506 14.07 47.47 8.59
C TYR A 506 14.97 46.72 9.58
N ILE A 507 14.89 47.12 10.86
CA ILE A 507 15.73 46.58 11.94
C ILE A 507 14.99 45.44 12.63
N LEU A 508 15.61 44.26 12.65
CA LEU A 508 15.16 43.09 13.40
C LEU A 508 15.83 43.05 14.78
N ASP A 509 17.16 43.16 14.80
CA ASP A 509 17.99 43.29 16.00
C ASP A 509 19.33 43.98 15.67
N GLU A 510 20.27 44.02 16.62
CA GLU A 510 21.58 44.67 16.44
C GLU A 510 22.45 44.05 15.33
N SER A 511 22.24 42.77 15.04
CA SER A 511 22.99 41.97 14.07
C SER A 511 22.22 41.68 12.78
N ASN A 512 20.90 41.88 12.78
CA ASN A 512 19.99 41.57 11.68
C ASN A 512 19.26 42.83 11.22
N LYS A 513 19.58 43.29 10.00
CA LYS A 513 18.92 44.44 9.37
C LYS A 513 18.78 44.24 7.87
N ASP A 514 17.62 44.62 7.35
CA ASP A 514 17.38 44.78 5.92
C ASP A 514 17.62 46.25 5.57
N ASN A 515 18.67 46.51 4.79
CA ASN A 515 19.04 47.88 4.40
C ASN A 515 18.25 48.41 3.20
N TYR A 516 17.53 47.54 2.48
CA TYR A 516 16.79 47.91 1.27
C TYR A 516 15.35 47.37 1.28
N PRO A 517 14.52 47.69 2.30
CA PRO A 517 13.15 47.17 2.39
C PRO A 517 12.33 47.59 1.17
N LEU A 518 11.58 46.65 0.59
CA LEU A 518 10.82 46.88 -0.64
C LEU A 518 9.51 47.63 -0.37
N VAL A 519 9.13 48.53 -1.28
CA VAL A 519 7.85 49.28 -1.23
C VAL A 519 6.69 48.43 -1.77
N ASN A 520 6.97 47.63 -2.80
CA ASN A 520 6.00 46.74 -3.43
C ASN A 520 6.40 45.29 -3.19
N LEU A 521 5.45 44.37 -3.42
CA LEU A 521 5.74 42.94 -3.38
C LEU A 521 6.93 42.58 -4.26
N ALA A 522 7.80 41.73 -3.75
CA ALA A 522 8.84 41.06 -4.51
C ALA A 522 8.19 40.26 -5.65
N THR A 523 8.73 40.43 -6.86
CA THR A 523 8.30 39.75 -8.09
C THR A 523 9.09 38.50 -8.36
#